data_AF-A0A3A0DTM5-F1
#
_entry.id   AF-A0A3A0DTM5-F1
#
_cell.length_a   1.000
_cell.length_b   1.000
_cell.length_c   1.000
_cell.angle_alpha   90.00
_cell.angle_beta   90.00
_cell.angle_gamma   90.00
#
_symmetry.space_group_name_H-M   'P 1'
#
loop_
_entity.id
_entity.type
_entity.pdbx_description
1 polymer ?
#
loop_
_entity_poly.entity_id
_entity_poly.type
_entity_poly.pdbx_seq_one_letter_code
_entity_poly.pdbx_strand_id
1 'polypeptide(L)' 'MQENILRPEQKSDLELLGRIPEIKQFYLAGGTALALQIGHRYSVDLDFFR' A
#
# COMPACT_ATOMS: atom_id res chain seq x y z
N MET A 1 -7.21 -14.84 7.52
CA MET A 1 -6.43 -13.67 7.05
C MET A 1 -5.37 -14.19 6.10
N GLN A 2 -5.20 -13.54 4.96
CA GLN A 2 -4.21 -13.92 3.96
C GLN A 2 -2.92 -13.13 4.21
N GLU A 3 -1.79 -13.81 4.41
CA GLU A 3 -0.55 -13.19 4.89
C GLU A 3 0.19 -12.35 3.83
N ASN A 4 -0.22 -12.42 2.56
CA ASN A 4 0.47 -11.79 1.43
C ASN A 4 -0.47 -10.91 0.60
N ILE A 5 -0.76 -9.72 1.11
CA ILE A 5 -1.56 -8.69 0.41
C ILE A 5 -0.77 -8.01 -0.71
N LEU A 6 0.53 -7.82 -0.50
CA LEU A 6 1.45 -7.15 -1.44
C LEU A 6 2.56 -8.11 -1.85
N ARG A 7 3.08 -7.97 -3.08
CA ARG A 7 4.32 -8.63 -3.50
C ARG A 7 5.53 -8.08 -2.75
N PRO A 8 6.63 -8.84 -2.66
CA PRO A 8 7.87 -8.36 -2.07
C PRO A 8 8.36 -7.04 -2.68
N GLU A 9 8.26 -6.87 -4.00
CA GLU A 9 8.72 -5.65 -4.69
C GLU A 9 7.86 -4.44 -4.28
N GLN A 10 6.54 -4.61 -4.17
CA GLN A 10 5.63 -3.55 -3.73
C GLN A 10 5.89 -3.13 -2.28
N LYS A 11 6.30 -4.06 -1.41
CA LYS A 11 6.70 -3.73 -0.04
C LYS A 11 7.96 -2.86 -0.04
N SER A 12 8.97 -3.24 -0.81
CA SER A 12 10.19 -2.46 -0.98
C SER A 12 9.91 -1.05 -1.54
N ASP A 13 9.03 -0.95 -2.55
CA ASP A 13 8.64 0.34 -3.13
C ASP A 13 7.93 1.23 -2.11
N LEU A 14 7.01 0.68 -1.30
CA LEU A 14 6.35 1.43 -0.22
C LEU A 14 7.33 1.89 0.85
N GLU A 15 8.32 1.08 1.21
CA GLU A 15 9.38 1.47 2.14
C GLU A 15 10.24 2.63 1.59
N LEU A 16 10.52 2.63 0.28
CA LEU A 16 11.23 3.72 -0.39
C LEU A 16 10.38 4.99 -0.46
N LEU A 17 9.10 4.87 -0.84
CA LEU A 17 8.15 5.99 -0.86
C LEU A 17 8.01 6.62 0.52
N GLY A 18 7.98 5.81 1.59
CA GLY A 18 7.92 6.26 2.98
C GLY A 18 9.09 7.17 3.42
N ARG A 19 10.20 7.18 2.67
CA ARG A 19 11.36 8.05 2.92
C ARG A 19 11.23 9.44 2.30
N ILE A 20 10.30 9.64 1.37
CA ILE A 20 10.05 10.91 0.70
C ILE A 20 9.17 11.77 1.62
N PRO A 21 9.63 12.92 2.14
CA PRO A 21 8.86 13.74 3.09
C PRO A 21 7.46 14.14 2.57
N GLU A 22 7.35 14.40 1.28
CA GLU A 22 6.13 14.80 0.57
C GLU A 22 5.07 13.69 0.59
N ILE A 23 5.44 12.42 0.74
CA ILE A 23 4.50 11.29 0.79
C ILE A 23 3.50 11.43 1.94
N LYS A 24 3.89 12.14 3.01
CA LYS A 24 3.03 12.39 4.18
C LYS A 24 1.82 13.25 3.87
N GLN A 25 1.81 13.92 2.72
CA GLN A 25 0.65 14.67 2.22
C GLN A 25 -0.37 13.77 1.52
N PHE A 26 -0.06 12.49 1.33
CA PHE A 26 -0.91 11.55 0.62
C PHE A 26 -1.31 10.39 1.52
N TYR A 27 -2.46 9.79 1.23
CA TYR A 27 -2.89 8.53 1.83
C TYR A 27 -3.19 7.51 0.73
N LEU A 28 -2.91 6.24 1.04
CA LEU A 28 -3.29 5.12 0.17
C LEU A 28 -4.80 4.90 0.31
N ALA A 29 -5.50 4.91 -0.81
CA ALA A 29 -6.95 4.71 -0.87
C ALA A 29 -7.31 3.46 -1.69
N GLY A 30 -8.61 3.26 -1.88
CA GLY A 30 -9.13 2.23 -2.75
C GLY A 30 -8.98 0.80 -2.23
N GLY A 31 -9.01 -0.15 -3.16
CA GLY A 31 -9.07 -1.58 -2.85
C GLY A 31 -7.84 -2.09 -2.11
N THR A 32 -6.66 -1.52 -2.38
CA THR A 32 -5.41 -1.94 -1.73
C THR A 32 -5.31 -1.44 -0.30
N ALA A 33 -5.78 -0.23 -0.01
CA ALA A 33 -5.89 0.26 1.37
C ALA A 33 -6.79 -0.64 2.21
N LEU A 34 -7.97 -1.00 1.67
CA LEU A 34 -8.88 -1.93 2.34
C LEU A 34 -8.24 -3.33 2.49
N ALA A 35 -7.58 -3.84 1.45
CA ALA A 35 -6.91 -5.14 1.50
C ALA A 35 -5.84 -5.20 2.60
N LEU A 36 -5.08 -4.13 2.80
CA LEU A 36 -4.09 -4.01 3.88
C LEU A 36 -4.74 -3.94 5.26
N GLN A 37 -5.88 -3.26 5.40
CA GLN A 37 -6.57 -3.11 6.69
C GLN A 37 -7.20 -4.42 7.18
N ILE A 38 -7.87 -5.18 6.31
CA ILE A 38 -8.63 -6.37 6.71
C ILE A 38 -7.99 -7.70 6.29
N GLY A 39 -6.89 -7.66 5.54
CA GLY A 39 -6.13 -8.85 5.16
C GLY A 39 -6.92 -9.85 4.31
N HIS A 40 -7.76 -9.36 3.38
CA HIS A 40 -8.77 -10.18 2.70
C HIS A 40 -8.39 -10.69 1.30
N ARG A 41 -7.48 -10.02 0.58
CA ARG A 41 -7.05 -10.43 -0.76
C ARG A 41 -5.68 -9.85 -1.13
N TYR A 42 -5.04 -10.48 -2.09
CA TYR A 42 -3.92 -9.89 -2.81
C TYR A 42 -4.34 -8.65 -3.63
N SER A 43 -3.49 -7.61 -3.67
CA SER A 43 -3.75 -6.39 -4.43
C SER A 43 -2.47 -5.79 -5.04
N VAL A 44 -2.60 -5.27 -6.26
CA VAL A 44 -1.47 -4.78 -7.07
C VAL A 44 -1.41 -3.26 -7.11
N ASP A 45 -2.57 -2.61 -7.24
CA ASP A 45 -2.65 -1.19 -7.54
C ASP A 45 -2.37 -0.33 -6.30
N LEU A 46 -1.68 0.80 -6.44
CA LEU A 46 -1.43 1.74 -5.35
C LEU A 46 -2.00 3.11 -5.73
N ASP A 47 -3.18 3.41 -5.20
CA ASP A 47 -3.86 4.68 -5.45
C ASP A 47 -3.59 5.66 -4.31
N PHE A 48 -2.79 6.70 -4.57
CA PHE A 48 -2.50 7.76 -3.60
C PHE A 48 -3.32 9.02 -3.90
N PHE A 49 -3.95 9.56 -2.86
CA PHE A 49 -4.70 10.81 -2.91
C PHE A 49 -4.21 11.77 -1.83
N ARG A 50 -4.37 13.08 -2.06
CA ARG A 50 -4.00 14.14 -1.13
C ARG A 50 -5.17 14.50 -0.21
#